data_AF-A0A3N5E2H7-F1
#
_entry.id   AF-A0A3N5E2H7-F1
#
_cell.length_a   1.000
_cell.length_b   1.000
_cell.length_c   1.000
_cell.angle_alpha   90.00
_cell.angle_beta   90.00
_cell.angle_gamma   90.00
#
_symmetry.space_group_name_H-M   'P 1'
#
loop_
_entity.id
_entity.type
_entity.pdbx_description
1 polymer ?
#
loop_
_entity_poly.entity_id
_entity_poly.type
_entity_poly.pdbx_seq_one_letter_code
_entity_poly.pdbx_strand_id
1 'polypeptide(L)'
;MTPNKAKNFIQRFNHHLKNRSTGNPEEFAAKLGVSRATLYRFIADLRDEGTDIRFSRSLNTFCCAQTTLKELAELAINQSNEAQNLVQHISSSL
;
A
#
# COMPACT_ATOMS: atom_id res chain seq x y z
N MET A 1 11.88 15.41 10.77
CA MET A 1 11.17 15.52 9.46
C MET A 1 9.94 16.39 9.68
N THR A 2 9.63 17.34 8.79
CA THR A 2 8.38 18.13 8.93
C THR A 2 7.17 17.32 8.46
N PRO A 3 5.94 17.60 8.94
CA PRO A 3 4.74 16.84 8.54
C PRO A 3 4.51 16.81 7.03
N ASN A 4 4.75 17.93 6.34
CA ASN A 4 4.60 18.01 4.89
C ASN A 4 5.60 17.11 4.14
N LYS A 5 6.85 17.02 4.65
CA LYS A 5 7.87 16.14 4.09
C LYS A 5 7.52 14.66 4.30
N ALA A 6 6.91 14.31 5.44
CA ALA A 6 6.43 12.97 5.72
C ALA A 6 5.32 12.53 4.74
N LYS A 7 4.32 13.39 4.53
CA LYS A 7 3.22 13.15 3.60
C LYS A 7 3.74 12.94 2.17
N ASN A 8 4.62 13.82 1.70
CA ASN A 8 5.23 13.71 0.37
C ASN A 8 6.06 12.42 0.22
N PHE A 9 6.79 12.02 1.25
CA PHE A 9 7.55 10.77 1.25
C PHE A 9 6.63 9.56 1.04
N ILE A 10 5.56 9.43 1.83
CA ILE A 10 4.63 8.30 1.77
C ILE A 10 3.94 8.23 0.40
N GLN A 11 3.50 9.38 -0.13
CA GLN A 11 2.84 9.43 -1.45
C GLN A 11 3.76 8.92 -2.57
N ARG A 12 5.03 9.35 -2.56
CA ARG A 12 6.03 8.94 -3.56
C ARG A 12 6.44 7.48 -3.40
N PHE A 13 6.60 7.02 -2.16
CA PHE A 13 6.87 5.62 -1.85
C PHE A 13 5.77 4.72 -2.44
N ASN A 14 4.51 5.04 -2.14
CA ASN A 14 3.36 4.28 -2.62
C ASN A 14 3.23 4.34 -4.16
N HIS A 15 3.45 5.50 -4.77
CA HIS A 15 3.42 5.66 -6.23
C HIS A 15 4.41 4.71 -6.93
N HIS A 16 5.67 4.68 -6.47
CA HIS A 16 6.69 3.81 -7.07
C HIS A 16 6.42 2.33 -6.81
N LEU A 17 5.94 1.98 -5.60
CA LEU A 17 5.62 0.61 -5.24
C LEU A 17 4.48 0.05 -6.11
N LYS A 18 3.39 0.82 -6.26
CA LYS A 18 2.23 0.44 -7.10
C LYS A 18 2.60 0.28 -8.58
N ASN A 19 3.39 1.20 -9.09
CA ASN A 19 3.81 1.20 -10.48
C ASN A 19 4.99 0.26 -10.76
N ARG A 20 5.46 -0.49 -9.74
CA ARG A 20 6.66 -1.35 -9.82
C ARG A 20 7.87 -0.61 -10.39
N SER A 21 7.97 0.69 -10.12
CA SER A 21 8.99 1.59 -10.68
C SER A 21 10.02 2.03 -9.65
N THR A 22 10.23 1.23 -8.59
CA THR A 22 11.19 1.55 -7.53
C THR A 22 12.62 1.49 -8.05
N GLY A 23 12.92 0.55 -8.94
CA GLY A 23 14.31 0.18 -9.26
C GLY A 23 14.93 -0.61 -8.12
N ASN A 24 16.26 -0.67 -8.10
CA ASN A 24 17.03 -1.26 -7.00
C ASN A 24 16.92 -0.40 -5.71
N PRO A 25 17.37 -0.90 -4.54
CA PRO A 25 17.27 -0.15 -3.27
C PRO A 25 17.95 1.22 -3.27
N GLU A 26 19.10 1.35 -3.95
CA GLU A 26 19.85 2.59 -4.13
C GLU A 26 19.03 3.61 -4.93
N GLU A 27 18.51 3.20 -6.08
CA GLU A 27 17.65 4.01 -6.96
C GLU A 27 16.38 4.43 -6.25
N PHE A 28 15.76 3.53 -5.48
CA PHE A 28 14.53 3.83 -4.78
C PHE A 28 14.76 4.85 -3.65
N ALA A 29 15.84 4.69 -2.88
CA ALA A 29 16.22 5.65 -1.86
C ALA A 29 16.54 7.03 -2.45
N ALA A 30 17.28 7.05 -3.57
CA ALA A 30 17.58 8.28 -4.32
C ALA A 30 16.32 8.97 -4.84
N LYS A 31 15.40 8.21 -5.45
CA LYS A 31 14.07 8.71 -5.84
C LYS A 31 13.39 9.35 -4.64
N LEU A 32 13.33 8.68 -3.50
CA LEU A 32 12.66 9.22 -2.31
C LEU A 32 13.41 10.37 -1.62
N GLY A 33 14.66 10.65 -1.99
CA GLY A 33 15.50 11.68 -1.38
C GLY A 33 15.92 11.33 0.05
N VAL A 34 16.13 10.03 0.33
CA VAL A 34 16.55 9.51 1.64
C VAL A 34 17.77 8.59 1.50
N SER A 35 18.44 8.31 2.62
CA SER A 35 19.48 7.28 2.64
C SER A 35 18.87 5.88 2.50
N ARG A 36 19.66 4.93 2.02
CA ARG A 36 19.26 3.51 2.00
C ARG A 36 18.88 2.98 3.38
N ALA A 37 19.62 3.38 4.42
CA ALA A 37 19.30 2.98 5.79
C ALA A 37 17.91 3.48 6.22
N THR A 38 17.55 4.72 5.85
CA THR A 38 16.21 5.27 6.12
C THR A 38 15.13 4.51 5.37
N LEU A 39 15.36 4.18 4.10
CA LEU A 39 14.45 3.37 3.30
C LEU A 39 14.21 2.00 3.94
N TYR A 40 15.27 1.29 4.32
CA TYR A 40 15.15 -0.03 4.94
C TYR A 40 14.51 0.00 6.31
N ARG A 41 14.77 1.04 7.12
CA ARG A 41 14.06 1.22 8.39
C ARG A 41 12.55 1.38 8.16
N PHE A 42 12.16 2.24 7.22
CA PHE A 42 10.75 2.41 6.88
C PHE A 42 10.10 1.12 6.34
N ILE A 43 10.82 0.35 5.53
CA ILE A 43 10.33 -0.97 5.05
C ILE A 43 10.21 -1.97 6.21
N ALA A 44 11.15 -1.96 7.16
CA ALA A 44 11.09 -2.81 8.34
C ALA A 44 9.88 -2.45 9.21
N ASP A 45 9.66 -1.15 9.47
CA ASP A 45 8.49 -0.66 10.21
C ASP A 45 7.19 -1.15 9.55
N LEU A 46 7.08 -1.05 8.21
CA LEU A 46 5.91 -1.54 7.48
C LEU A 46 5.73 -3.07 7.54
N ARG A 47 6.82 -3.83 7.61
CA ARG A 47 6.77 -5.29 7.77
C ARG A 47 6.31 -5.67 9.17
N ASP A 48 6.75 -4.93 10.19
CA ASP A 48 6.31 -5.13 11.57
C ASP A 48 4.81 -4.81 11.73
N GLU A 49 4.28 -3.88 10.92
CA GLU A 49 2.85 -3.60 10.77
C GLU A 49 2.09 -4.63 9.89
N GLY A 50 2.77 -5.66 9.39
CA GLY A 50 2.18 -6.76 8.62
C GLY A 50 2.21 -6.60 7.10
N THR A 51 2.86 -5.55 6.57
CA THR A 51 3.00 -5.38 5.11
C THR A 51 4.25 -6.10 4.60
N ASP A 52 4.07 -7.21 3.90
CA ASP A 52 5.19 -7.97 3.33
C ASP A 52 5.74 -7.32 2.04
N ILE A 53 6.64 -6.36 2.22
CA ILE A 53 7.38 -5.69 1.15
C ILE A 53 8.71 -6.41 0.91
N ARG A 54 8.96 -6.93 -0.29
CA ARG A 54 10.19 -7.62 -0.67
C ARG A 54 10.79 -7.06 -1.95
N PHE A 55 12.12 -7.02 -2.03
CA PHE A 55 12.81 -6.69 -3.28
C PHE A 55 12.86 -7.91 -4.19
N SER A 56 12.36 -7.78 -5.41
CA SER A 56 12.51 -8.77 -6.48
C SER A 56 13.71 -8.43 -7.33
N ARG A 57 14.74 -9.31 -7.30
CA ARG A 57 15.95 -9.14 -8.12
C ARG A 57 15.66 -9.31 -9.62
N SER A 58 14.78 -10.23 -9.98
CA SER A 58 14.42 -10.50 -11.39
C SER A 58 13.61 -9.36 -12.01
N LEU A 59 12.76 -8.69 -11.22
CA LEU A 59 11.95 -7.57 -11.67
C LEU A 59 12.61 -6.20 -11.39
N ASN A 60 13.77 -6.19 -10.72
CA ASN A 60 14.47 -5.00 -10.25
C ASN A 60 13.53 -3.97 -9.58
N THR A 61 12.68 -4.45 -8.67
CA THR A 61 11.66 -3.61 -8.04
C THR A 61 11.20 -4.17 -6.70
N PHE A 62 10.70 -3.32 -5.80
CA PHE A 62 10.01 -3.78 -4.60
C PHE A 62 8.58 -4.21 -4.95
N CYS A 63 8.18 -5.35 -4.38
CA CYS A 63 6.86 -5.93 -4.49
C CYS A 63 6.24 -6.00 -3.09
N CYS A 64 4.93 -5.84 -3.02
CA CYS A 64 4.13 -6.00 -1.82
C CYS A 64 3.20 -7.19 -2.03
N ALA A 65 3.20 -8.17 -1.11
CA ALA A 65 2.29 -9.31 -1.18
C ALA A 65 0.87 -8.97 -0.70
N GLN A 66 0.72 -7.89 0.08
CA GLN A 66 -0.56 -7.49 0.62
C GLN A 66 -1.41 -6.83 -0.48
N THR A 67 -2.55 -7.47 -0.79
CA THR A 67 -3.77 -6.82 -1.29
C THR A 67 -3.87 -5.46 -0.61
N THR A 68 -3.80 -4.39 -1.40
CA THR A 68 -3.74 -3.03 -0.87
C THR A 68 -4.87 -2.85 0.14
N LEU A 69 -4.64 -2.20 1.29
CA LEU A 69 -5.72 -1.87 2.26
C LEU A 69 -6.97 -1.26 1.59
N LYS A 70 -6.78 -0.65 0.42
CA LYS A 70 -7.80 -0.18 -0.50
C LYS A 70 -8.72 -1.29 -1.05
N GLU A 71 -8.19 -2.42 -1.47
CA GLU A 71 -8.95 -3.59 -1.95
C GLU A 71 -9.68 -4.30 -0.79
N LEU A 72 -9.07 -4.39 0.40
CA LEU A 72 -9.75 -4.92 1.58
C LEU A 72 -10.90 -4.00 2.05
N ALA A 73 -10.72 -2.67 1.97
CA ALA A 73 -11.77 -1.71 2.25
C ALA A 73 -12.89 -1.75 1.18
N GLU A 74 -12.53 -1.86 -0.10
CA GLU A 74 -13.50 -1.99 -1.21
C GLU A 74 -14.33 -3.29 -1.09
N LEU A 75 -13.73 -4.41 -0.66
CA LEU A 75 -14.44 -5.66 -0.38
C LEU A 75 -15.40 -5.54 0.82
N ALA A 76 -14.99 -4.87 1.90
CA ALA A 76 -15.83 -4.69 3.09
C ALA A 76 -17.05 -3.78 2.83
N ILE A 77 -16.88 -2.76 1.99
CA ILE A 77 -17.97 -1.84 1.58
C ILE A 77 -19.00 -2.60 0.72
N ASN A 78 -18.55 -3.42 -0.23
CA ASN A 78 -19.45 -4.13 -1.13
C ASN A 78 -20.29 -5.20 -0.42
N GLN A 79 -19.71 -5.96 0.51
CA GLN A 79 -20.45 -6.93 1.32
C GLN A 79 -21.53 -6.28 2.19
N SER A 80 -21.27 -5.06 2.69
CA SER A 80 -22.24 -4.31 3.50
C SER A 80 -23.43 -3.82 2.65
N ASN A 81 -23.18 -3.39 1.41
CA ASN A 81 -24.23 -2.93 0.50
C ASN A 81 -25.13 -4.10 0.02
N GLU A 82 -24.55 -5.28 -0.22
CA GLU A 82 -25.30 -6.46 -0.65
C GLU A 82 -26.26 -6.95 0.44
N ALA A 83 -25.81 -6.95 1.71
CA ALA A 83 -26.64 -7.26 2.86
C ALA A 83 -27.80 -6.26 3.04
N GLN A 84 -27.55 -4.96 2.82
CA GLN A 84 -28.59 -3.92 2.91
C GLN A 84 -29.64 -4.04 1.81
N ASN A 85 -29.24 -4.34 0.58
CA ASN A 85 -30.17 -4.50 -0.54
C ASN A 85 -31.09 -5.72 -0.36
N LEU A 86 -30.60 -6.82 0.21
CA LEU A 86 -31.42 -8.00 0.50
C LEU A 86 -32.48 -7.73 1.58
N VAL A 87 -32.11 -7.00 2.65
CA VAL A 87 -33.05 -6.61 3.72
C VAL A 87 -34.14 -5.67 3.18
N GLN A 88 -33.79 -4.72 2.32
CA GLN A 88 -34.77 -3.85 1.65
C GLN A 88 -35.72 -4.65 0.76
N HIS A 89 -35.22 -5.64 0.02
CA HIS A 89 -36.06 -6.40 -0.91
C HIS A 89 -37.07 -7.30 -0.19
N ILE A 90 -36.66 -7.92 0.92
CA ILE A 90 -37.56 -8.69 1.80
C ILE A 90 -38.60 -7.77 2.45
N SER A 91 -38.20 -6.59 2.92
CA SER A 91 -39.10 -5.62 3.55
C SER A 91 -40.09 -4.97 2.59
N SER A 92 -39.81 -4.98 1.28
CA SER A 92 -40.70 -4.46 0.23
C SER A 92 -41.68 -5.50 -0.33
N SER A 93 -41.55 -6.76 0.07
CA SER A 93 -42.36 -7.90 -0.42
C SER A 93 -43.32 -8.47 0.64
N LEU A 94 -43.34 -7.86 1.83
CA LEU A 94 -44.27 -8.10 2.94
C LEU A 94 -45.19 -6.89 3.10
#